data_AF-A0A7K6AKX7-F1
#
_entry.id   AF-A0A7K6AKX7-F1
#
_cell.length_a   1.000
_cell.length_b   1.000
_cell.length_c   1.000
_cell.angle_alpha   90.00
_cell.angle_beta   90.00
_cell.angle_gamma   90.00
#
_symmetry.space_group_name_H-M   'P 1'
#
loop_
_entity.id
_entity.type
_entity.pdbx_description
1 polymer ?
#
loop_
_entity_poly.entity_id
_entity_poly.type
_entity_poly.pdbx_seq_one_letter_code
_entity_poly.pdbx_strand_id
1 'polypeptide(L)'
;KLIHRSRKVMEMMGDLLKAFRDRFGNSFFPVLQPAIGIGSAFEGWSPYEDETVYEVILPLKACFGHEFHVEPGNAEMTTGKDFRIRVSLKCTCRKKYLGENWLCFLHHPVEMHMRNKRLSFLDSLCTDSYLDVLRTVEWFQSFVKSAWATLPQSRHYEMQLLPSRHSCKLQLKHASGRTLIIEMLLGVQLGNTDIFACSQDTGATVHASTTWAMSCAVAEMKMFRIATRQVPHGSCHLICLYICTHIVRDTDFSTYMMKTVMMHLLASTPLSEWCKSNFLFRLDDIMRYFRRCLEAKCLSHFCYGNENVPEGIVLPPEFRESQPPNLLQHLQQDADAHTEALLEFKEL
;
A
#
# COMPACT_ATOMS: atom_id res chain seq x y z
N LYS A 1 0.17 -0.80 22.51
CA LYS A 1 0.21 -2.21 22.03
C LYS A 1 0.45 -2.30 20.53
N LEU A 2 -0.24 -1.48 19.72
CA LEU A 2 -0.12 -1.41 18.26
C LEU A 2 1.34 -1.33 17.77
N ILE A 3 2.12 -0.36 18.26
CA ILE A 3 3.56 -0.20 17.91
C ILE A 3 4.37 -1.49 18.08
N HIS A 4 4.16 -2.23 19.17
CA HIS A 4 4.88 -3.48 19.43
C HIS A 4 4.49 -4.57 18.44
N ARG A 5 3.18 -4.69 18.12
CA ARG A 5 2.69 -5.64 17.13
C ARG A 5 3.17 -5.27 15.72
N SER A 6 3.14 -3.99 15.34
CA SER A 6 3.65 -3.51 14.05
C SER A 6 5.14 -3.80 13.89
N ARG A 7 5.95 -3.60 14.94
CA ARG A 7 7.37 -3.99 14.94
C ARG A 7 7.54 -5.50 14.73
N LYS A 8 6.77 -6.30 15.46
CA LYS A 8 6.81 -7.77 15.32
C LYS A 8 6.46 -8.20 13.89
N VAL A 9 5.45 -7.59 13.27
CA VAL A 9 5.10 -7.87 11.86
C VAL A 9 6.29 -7.58 10.94
N MET A 10 6.97 -6.44 11.10
CA MET A 10 8.16 -6.12 10.28
C MET A 10 9.32 -7.09 10.50
N GLU A 11 9.52 -7.59 11.72
CA GLU A 11 10.49 -8.65 12.00
C GLU A 11 10.14 -9.94 11.23
N MET A 12 8.86 -10.35 11.24
CA MET A 12 8.38 -11.49 10.45
C MET A 12 8.58 -11.30 8.94
N MET A 13 8.34 -10.09 8.43
CA MET A 13 8.60 -9.76 7.03
C MET A 13 10.10 -9.87 6.70
N GLY A 14 10.98 -9.48 7.63
CA GLY A 14 12.43 -9.65 7.46
C GLY A 14 12.84 -11.11 7.29
N ASP A 15 12.29 -12.01 8.12
CA ASP A 15 12.54 -13.46 8.02
C ASP A 15 11.96 -14.05 6.74
N LEU A 16 10.75 -13.66 6.35
CA LEU A 16 10.13 -14.07 5.09
C LEU A 16 10.98 -13.65 3.88
N LEU A 17 11.47 -12.40 3.87
CA LEU A 17 12.35 -11.89 2.83
C LEU A 17 13.71 -12.62 2.79
N LYS A 18 14.21 -13.09 3.94
CA LYS A 18 15.41 -13.92 4.00
C LYS A 18 15.17 -15.28 3.34
N ALA A 19 14.10 -15.98 3.73
CA ALA A 19 13.70 -17.24 3.10
C ALA A 19 13.44 -17.08 1.58
N PHE A 20 12.91 -15.93 1.17
CA PHE A 20 12.71 -15.61 -0.25
C PHE A 20 14.05 -15.53 -0.99
N ARG A 21 15.04 -14.81 -0.45
CA ARG A 21 16.38 -14.71 -1.04
C ARG A 21 17.08 -16.07 -1.10
N ASP A 22 16.96 -16.89 -0.08
CA ASP A 22 17.58 -18.22 -0.05
C ASP A 22 17.02 -19.12 -1.16
N ARG A 23 15.73 -18.95 -1.51
CA ARG A 23 15.07 -19.74 -2.56
C ARG A 23 15.23 -19.17 -3.97
N PHE A 24 15.17 -17.85 -4.11
CA PHE A 24 15.08 -17.15 -5.41
C PHE A 24 16.29 -16.28 -5.74
N GLY A 25 17.30 -16.18 -4.88
CA GLY A 25 18.45 -15.28 -5.05
C GLY A 25 19.23 -15.48 -6.35
N ASN A 26 19.27 -16.71 -6.87
CA ASN A 26 19.90 -17.06 -8.15
C ASN A 26 18.88 -17.42 -9.25
N SER A 27 17.62 -17.00 -9.07
CA SER A 27 16.56 -17.27 -10.04
C SER A 27 16.30 -16.07 -10.94
N PHE A 28 15.45 -16.28 -11.96
CA PHE A 28 14.98 -15.21 -12.84
C PHE A 28 13.63 -14.65 -12.41
N PHE A 29 13.20 -14.86 -11.16
CA PHE A 29 11.97 -14.27 -10.62
C PHE A 29 12.21 -12.88 -10.04
N PRO A 30 11.15 -12.03 -9.92
CA PRO A 30 11.26 -10.71 -9.34
C PRO A 30 11.92 -10.72 -7.95
N VAL A 31 12.69 -9.68 -7.66
CA VAL A 31 13.39 -9.53 -6.39
C VAL A 31 12.53 -8.70 -5.44
N LEU A 32 12.16 -9.28 -4.30
CA LEU A 32 11.48 -8.54 -3.23
C LEU A 32 12.45 -7.61 -2.51
N GLN A 33 12.02 -6.36 -2.32
CA GLN A 33 12.73 -5.34 -1.54
C GLN A 33 12.26 -5.35 -0.08
N PRO A 34 12.93 -4.61 0.82
CA PRO A 34 12.45 -4.43 2.19
C PRO A 34 10.99 -3.99 2.22
N ALA A 35 10.23 -4.67 3.08
CA ALA A 35 8.81 -4.44 3.24
C ALA A 35 8.52 -3.03 3.78
N ILE A 36 7.38 -2.46 3.42
CA ILE A 36 6.92 -1.15 3.87
C ILE A 36 5.57 -1.32 4.55
N GLY A 37 5.52 -1.12 5.87
CA GLY A 37 4.27 -1.11 6.61
C GLY A 37 3.46 0.14 6.30
N ILE A 38 2.18 -0.03 5.96
CA ILE A 38 1.26 1.04 5.56
C ILE A 38 -0.08 0.91 6.31
N GLY A 39 -0.92 1.95 6.22
CA GLY A 39 -2.26 1.91 6.79
C GLY A 39 -2.27 2.09 8.31
N SER A 40 -3.48 1.96 8.87
CA SER A 40 -3.80 2.43 10.22
C SER A 40 -2.94 1.81 11.33
N ALA A 41 -2.50 0.56 11.15
CA ALA A 41 -1.67 -0.16 12.11
C ALA A 41 -0.23 0.40 12.21
N PHE A 42 0.33 0.84 11.08
CA PHE A 42 1.68 1.40 11.02
C PHE A 42 1.69 2.92 11.21
N GLU A 43 0.57 3.58 10.95
CA GLU A 43 0.35 5.00 11.18
C GLU A 43 -0.06 5.32 12.64
N GLY A 44 -0.43 4.31 13.43
CA GLY A 44 -0.57 4.43 14.88
C GLY A 44 -1.98 4.74 15.40
N TRP A 45 -3.00 4.66 14.55
CA TRP A 45 -4.38 5.04 14.88
C TRP A 45 -5.42 3.94 14.63
N SER A 46 -4.99 2.69 14.43
CA SER A 46 -5.91 1.60 14.05
C SER A 46 -7.16 1.52 14.94
N PRO A 47 -8.37 1.56 14.34
CA PRO A 47 -9.62 1.67 15.10
C PRO A 47 -9.94 0.41 15.91
N TYR A 48 -9.51 -0.78 15.47
CA TYR A 48 -9.91 -2.05 16.09
C TYR A 48 -8.70 -2.84 16.55
N GLU A 49 -8.39 -2.84 17.86
CA GLU A 49 -7.20 -3.54 18.38
C GLU A 49 -7.22 -5.06 18.10
N ASP A 50 -8.39 -5.69 18.05
CA ASP A 50 -8.52 -7.15 17.89
C ASP A 50 -8.76 -7.60 16.43
N GLU A 51 -9.19 -6.69 15.55
CA GLU A 51 -9.42 -6.93 14.12
C GLU A 51 -8.44 -6.14 13.22
N THR A 52 -7.37 -5.58 13.82
CA THR A 52 -6.36 -4.83 13.07
C THR A 52 -5.76 -5.70 11.97
N VAL A 53 -5.90 -5.26 10.72
CA VAL A 53 -5.15 -5.77 9.58
C VAL A 53 -3.83 -4.99 9.47
N TYR A 54 -2.72 -5.71 9.44
CA TYR A 54 -1.38 -5.13 9.26
C TYR A 54 -1.03 -5.19 7.78
N GLU A 55 -1.24 -4.07 7.10
CA GLU A 55 -1.01 -3.94 5.67
C GLU A 55 0.46 -3.62 5.38
N VAL A 56 1.02 -4.33 4.41
CA VAL A 56 2.43 -4.24 4.06
C VAL A 56 2.56 -4.27 2.54
N ILE A 57 3.28 -3.31 1.97
CA ILE A 57 3.73 -3.38 0.57
C ILE A 57 5.09 -4.07 0.52
N LEU A 58 5.20 -5.04 -0.38
CA LEU A 58 6.44 -5.71 -0.74
C LEU A 58 6.87 -5.23 -2.13
N PRO A 59 7.82 -4.27 -2.21
CA PRO A 59 8.21 -3.73 -3.50
C PRO A 59 8.94 -4.77 -4.35
N LEU A 60 8.54 -4.89 -5.61
CA LEU A 60 9.14 -5.75 -6.61
C LEU A 60 10.17 -4.96 -7.42
N LYS A 61 11.33 -5.59 -7.64
CA LYS A 61 12.29 -5.17 -8.66
C LYS A 61 12.43 -6.25 -9.73
N ALA A 62 12.66 -5.82 -10.96
CA ALA A 62 12.99 -6.71 -12.05
C ALA A 62 14.23 -7.55 -11.71
N CYS A 63 14.23 -8.81 -12.14
CA CYS A 63 15.35 -9.70 -11.97
C CYS A 63 16.50 -9.36 -12.94
N PHE A 64 17.62 -10.06 -12.82
CA PHE A 64 18.75 -9.85 -13.72
C PHE A 64 18.35 -10.05 -15.19
N GLY A 65 18.76 -9.10 -16.04
CA GLY A 65 18.46 -9.12 -17.47
C GLY A 65 17.05 -8.65 -17.84
N HIS A 66 16.25 -8.21 -16.89
CA HIS A 66 14.92 -7.66 -17.11
C HIS A 66 14.80 -6.23 -16.59
N GLU A 67 13.82 -5.49 -17.10
CA GLU A 67 13.48 -4.14 -16.67
C GLU A 67 11.96 -3.99 -16.59
N PHE A 68 11.49 -3.28 -15.57
CA PHE A 68 10.08 -2.95 -15.40
C PHE A 68 9.84 -1.52 -15.86
N HIS A 69 8.88 -1.35 -16.75
CA HIS A 69 8.39 -0.05 -17.21
C HIS A 69 6.95 0.09 -16.73
N VAL A 70 6.73 1.02 -15.80
CA VAL A 70 5.38 1.34 -15.34
C VAL A 70 4.77 2.31 -16.35
N GLU A 71 3.67 1.90 -16.95
CA GLU A 71 2.96 2.63 -18.01
C GLU A 71 1.52 2.88 -17.56
N PRO A 72 0.91 4.03 -17.90
CA PRO A 72 -0.51 4.25 -17.66
C PRO A 72 -1.37 3.17 -18.33
N GLY A 73 -2.44 2.75 -17.67
CA GLY A 73 -3.49 1.92 -18.25
C GLY A 73 -4.19 2.65 -19.42
N ASN A 74 -4.90 1.90 -20.27
CA ASN A 74 -5.62 2.49 -21.39
C ASN A 74 -6.69 3.49 -20.88
N ALA A 75 -6.73 4.68 -21.48
CA ALA A 75 -7.54 5.83 -21.08
C ALA A 75 -9.07 5.65 -21.22
N GLU A 76 -9.54 4.47 -21.63
CA GLU A 76 -10.96 4.20 -21.89
C GLU A 76 -11.76 3.78 -20.63
N MET A 77 -11.08 3.49 -19.50
CA MET A 77 -11.74 3.14 -18.23
C MET A 77 -11.81 4.37 -17.30
N THR A 78 -13.02 4.85 -17.03
CA THR A 78 -13.40 6.19 -16.54
C THR A 78 -13.10 6.52 -15.07
N THR A 79 -12.19 5.82 -14.39
CA THR A 79 -11.80 6.16 -13.01
C THR A 79 -10.28 6.09 -12.82
N GLY A 80 -9.59 7.18 -13.15
CA GLY A 80 -8.41 7.63 -12.40
C GLY A 80 -7.27 6.64 -12.12
N LYS A 81 -6.54 6.26 -13.18
CA LYS A 81 -5.10 5.92 -13.20
C LYS A 81 -4.67 4.54 -12.68
N ASP A 82 -5.25 3.50 -13.27
CA ASP A 82 -4.64 2.17 -13.34
C ASP A 82 -3.29 2.21 -14.06
N PHE A 83 -2.37 1.31 -13.69
CA PHE A 83 -1.08 1.11 -14.35
C PHE A 83 -0.96 -0.28 -14.96
N ARG A 84 -0.07 -0.42 -15.95
CA ARG A 84 0.45 -1.71 -16.41
C ARG A 84 1.95 -1.71 -16.27
N ILE A 85 2.51 -2.89 -16.00
CA ILE A 85 3.95 -3.04 -15.79
C ILE A 85 4.50 -3.85 -16.94
N ARG A 86 5.06 -3.18 -17.95
CA ARG A 86 5.70 -3.85 -19.08
C ARG A 86 7.06 -4.37 -18.66
N VAL A 87 7.31 -5.63 -18.96
CA VAL A 87 8.56 -6.32 -18.72
C VAL A 87 9.35 -6.38 -20.03
N SER A 88 10.55 -5.83 -20.03
CA SER A 88 11.46 -5.87 -21.19
C SER A 88 12.78 -6.54 -20.84
N LEU A 89 13.46 -7.06 -21.86
CA LEU A 89 14.81 -7.63 -21.70
C LEU A 89 15.86 -6.52 -21.82
N LYS A 90 16.85 -6.57 -20.93
CA LYS A 90 17.97 -5.62 -20.88
C LYS A 90 19.29 -6.34 -21.12
N CYS A 91 20.12 -5.78 -22.01
CA CYS A 91 21.44 -6.35 -22.29
C CYS A 91 22.36 -6.23 -21.09
N THR A 92 22.96 -7.33 -20.66
CA THR A 92 23.90 -7.37 -19.52
C THR A 92 25.36 -7.53 -19.95
N CYS A 93 25.65 -7.63 -21.26
CA CYS A 93 26.99 -7.92 -21.79
C CYS A 93 28.05 -6.86 -21.46
N ARG A 94 27.69 -5.61 -21.20
CA ARG A 94 28.66 -4.55 -20.83
C ARG A 94 29.13 -4.61 -19.37
N LYS A 95 28.49 -5.41 -18.52
CA LYS A 95 28.89 -5.61 -17.11
C LYS A 95 29.96 -6.70 -16.93
N LYS A 96 30.61 -7.14 -18.03
CA LYS A 96 31.58 -8.25 -18.13
C LYS A 96 32.94 -8.07 -17.39
N TYR A 97 33.04 -7.19 -16.40
CA TYR A 97 34.32 -6.90 -15.73
C TYR A 97 34.73 -7.88 -14.60
N LEU A 98 33.92 -8.91 -14.30
CA LEU A 98 34.13 -9.79 -13.13
C LEU A 98 34.28 -11.27 -13.48
N GLY A 99 35.04 -11.62 -14.53
CA GLY A 99 35.63 -12.96 -14.72
C GLY A 99 34.69 -14.16 -14.91
N GLU A 100 33.38 -13.99 -14.79
CA GLU A 100 32.38 -15.04 -14.93
C GLU A 100 31.69 -14.94 -16.30
N ASN A 101 31.65 -16.06 -17.03
CA ASN A 101 30.94 -16.19 -18.32
C ASN A 101 29.41 -16.11 -18.12
N TRP A 102 28.91 -14.92 -17.82
CA TRP A 102 27.48 -14.63 -17.76
C TRP A 102 26.90 -14.54 -19.17
N LEU A 103 25.97 -15.46 -19.46
CA LEU A 103 25.16 -15.43 -20.68
C LEU A 103 24.12 -14.31 -20.58
N CYS A 104 23.77 -13.72 -21.71
CA CYS A 104 22.82 -12.61 -21.81
C CYS A 104 21.55 -13.08 -22.53
N PHE A 105 20.38 -12.79 -21.97
CA PHE A 105 19.09 -13.15 -22.57
C PHE A 105 18.91 -12.65 -24.01
N LEU A 106 19.49 -11.49 -24.36
CA LEU A 106 19.35 -10.91 -25.70
C LEU A 106 20.29 -11.52 -26.74
N HIS A 107 21.46 -12.01 -26.35
CA HIS A 107 22.47 -12.50 -27.30
C HIS A 107 22.63 -14.03 -27.28
N HIS A 108 22.16 -14.69 -26.23
CA HIS A 108 22.21 -16.15 -26.03
C HIS A 108 20.87 -16.69 -25.49
N PRO A 109 19.74 -16.45 -26.20
CA PRO A 109 18.42 -16.80 -25.68
C PRO A 109 18.24 -18.31 -25.50
N VAL A 110 18.82 -19.13 -26.39
CA VAL A 110 18.70 -20.60 -26.35
C VAL A 110 19.45 -21.16 -25.15
N GLU A 111 20.68 -20.72 -24.92
CA GLU A 111 21.52 -21.18 -23.82
C GLU A 111 20.98 -20.70 -22.46
N MET A 112 20.39 -19.49 -22.42
CA MET A 112 19.69 -18.97 -21.25
C MET A 112 18.43 -19.77 -20.94
N HIS A 113 17.66 -20.17 -21.96
CA HIS A 113 16.48 -21.02 -21.79
C HIS A 113 16.86 -22.43 -21.31
N MET A 114 17.93 -23.02 -21.86
CA MET A 114 18.43 -24.33 -21.44
C MET A 114 19.00 -24.36 -20.02
N ARG A 115 19.66 -23.28 -19.57
CA ARG A 115 20.08 -23.13 -18.17
C ARG A 115 18.86 -22.96 -17.25
N ASN A 116 17.83 -22.29 -17.73
CA ASN A 116 16.61 -22.04 -16.99
C ASN A 116 15.57 -23.15 -17.22
N LYS A 117 15.89 -24.42 -16.87
CA LYS A 117 14.98 -25.59 -16.95
C LYS A 117 13.66 -25.45 -16.16
N ARG A 118 13.34 -24.28 -15.62
CA ARG A 118 12.08 -23.89 -14.98
C ARG A 118 11.51 -22.73 -15.79
N LEU A 119 10.24 -22.84 -16.18
CA LEU A 119 9.42 -21.87 -16.92
C LEU A 119 9.98 -20.44 -16.88
N SER A 120 10.15 -19.79 -18.04
CA SER A 120 10.70 -18.45 -18.05
C SER A 120 9.81 -17.51 -17.21
N PHE A 121 10.42 -16.51 -16.58
CA PHE A 121 9.69 -15.53 -15.77
C PHE A 121 8.54 -14.88 -16.57
N LEU A 122 8.78 -14.64 -17.87
CA LEU A 122 7.77 -14.13 -18.78
C LEU A 122 6.61 -15.13 -18.94
N ASP A 123 6.89 -16.41 -19.16
CA ASP A 123 5.82 -17.42 -19.35
C ASP A 123 5.00 -17.66 -18.06
N SER A 124 5.64 -17.49 -16.89
CA SER A 124 5.02 -17.81 -15.61
C SER A 124 4.25 -16.65 -14.98
N LEU A 125 4.81 -15.43 -14.99
CA LEU A 125 4.23 -14.28 -14.29
C LEU A 125 3.70 -13.18 -15.20
N CYS A 126 3.93 -13.26 -16.51
CA CYS A 126 3.42 -12.27 -17.45
C CYS A 126 2.25 -12.82 -18.28
N THR A 127 1.38 -11.91 -18.68
CA THR A 127 0.43 -12.10 -19.79
C THR A 127 0.91 -11.18 -20.91
N ASP A 128 1.28 -11.77 -22.04
CA ASP A 128 2.10 -11.14 -23.08
C ASP A 128 3.41 -10.58 -22.53
N SER A 129 3.58 -9.26 -22.58
CA SER A 129 4.77 -8.55 -22.06
C SER A 129 4.49 -7.79 -20.76
N TYR A 130 3.33 -8.00 -20.13
CA TYR A 130 2.93 -7.28 -18.93
C TYR A 130 2.87 -8.22 -17.72
N LEU A 131 3.37 -7.74 -16.59
CA LEU A 131 3.32 -8.47 -15.33
C LEU A 131 1.87 -8.64 -14.88
N ASP A 132 1.45 -9.89 -14.74
CA ASP A 132 0.07 -10.27 -14.41
C ASP A 132 -0.10 -10.31 -12.89
N VAL A 133 -1.04 -9.52 -12.36
CA VAL A 133 -1.32 -9.42 -10.92
C VAL A 133 -1.71 -10.77 -10.35
N LEU A 134 -2.63 -11.49 -11.00
CA LEU A 134 -3.18 -12.74 -10.48
C LEU A 134 -2.08 -13.81 -10.40
N ARG A 135 -1.33 -14.00 -11.49
CA ARG A 135 -0.22 -14.96 -11.53
C ARG A 135 0.87 -14.61 -10.52
N THR A 136 1.20 -13.32 -10.39
CA THR A 136 2.23 -12.85 -9.46
C THR A 136 1.80 -13.05 -8.00
N VAL A 137 0.55 -12.74 -7.65
CA VAL A 137 0.02 -12.95 -6.30
C VAL A 137 -0.06 -14.45 -5.98
N GLU A 138 -0.58 -15.28 -6.88
CA GLU A 138 -0.65 -16.74 -6.69
C GLU A 138 0.73 -17.39 -6.51
N TRP A 139 1.71 -16.96 -7.30
CA TRP A 139 3.11 -17.38 -7.16
C TRP A 139 3.65 -17.03 -5.78
N PHE A 140 3.41 -15.79 -5.33
CA PHE A 140 3.88 -15.33 -4.02
C PHE A 140 3.18 -16.06 -2.88
N GLN A 141 1.87 -16.27 -2.95
CA GLN A 141 1.10 -17.06 -1.98
C GLN A 141 1.63 -18.49 -1.88
N SER A 142 1.93 -19.12 -3.02
CA SER A 142 2.53 -20.47 -3.08
C SER A 142 3.90 -20.51 -2.41
N PHE A 143 4.71 -19.47 -2.62
CA PHE A 143 5.97 -19.31 -1.90
C PHE A 143 5.75 -19.18 -0.38
N VAL A 144 4.89 -18.27 0.07
CA VAL A 144 4.64 -18.03 1.50
C VAL A 144 4.16 -19.31 2.18
N LYS A 145 3.21 -20.03 1.57
CA LYS A 145 2.68 -21.29 2.10
C LYS A 145 3.76 -22.35 2.28
N SER A 146 4.66 -22.48 1.30
CA SER A 146 5.74 -23.48 1.35
C SER A 146 6.92 -23.05 2.22
N ALA A 147 7.20 -21.75 2.34
CA ALA A 147 8.26 -21.22 3.19
C ALA A 147 7.87 -21.21 4.67
N TRP A 148 6.58 -21.14 5.01
CA TRP A 148 6.10 -20.98 6.39
C TRP A 148 6.72 -21.96 7.39
N ALA A 149 6.80 -23.26 7.04
CA ALA A 149 7.37 -24.30 7.91
C ALA A 149 8.85 -24.07 8.26
N THR A 150 9.57 -23.26 7.48
CA THR A 150 10.98 -22.93 7.72
C THR A 150 11.16 -21.65 8.54
N LEU A 151 10.10 -20.85 8.70
CA LEU A 151 10.16 -19.58 9.41
C LEU A 151 10.12 -19.81 10.93
N PRO A 152 10.89 -19.05 11.73
CA PRO A 152 10.89 -19.15 13.20
C PRO A 152 9.49 -19.04 13.82
N GLN A 153 8.62 -18.24 13.20
CA GLN A 153 7.26 -17.93 13.65
C GLN A 153 6.34 -19.14 13.64
N SER A 154 6.60 -20.14 12.79
CA SER A 154 5.79 -21.36 12.69
C SER A 154 5.69 -22.15 13.99
N ARG A 155 6.66 -21.97 14.91
CA ARG A 155 6.67 -22.60 16.23
C ARG A 155 5.68 -21.99 17.21
N HIS A 156 5.24 -20.76 16.96
CA HIS A 156 4.41 -19.97 17.86
C HIS A 156 3.03 -19.65 17.29
N TYR A 157 2.89 -19.75 15.97
CA TYR A 157 1.69 -19.37 15.26
C TYR A 157 1.23 -20.50 14.32
N GLU A 158 -0.03 -20.85 14.44
CA GLU A 158 -0.75 -21.55 13.38
C GLU A 158 -1.09 -20.53 12.28
N MET A 159 -0.72 -20.83 11.04
CA MET A 159 -0.94 -19.94 9.90
C MET A 159 -2.04 -20.49 9.00
N GLN A 160 -2.99 -19.61 8.68
CA GLN A 160 -3.98 -19.81 7.65
C GLN A 160 -3.80 -18.74 6.57
N LEU A 161 -3.76 -19.16 5.31
CA LEU A 161 -3.83 -18.26 4.17
C LEU A 161 -5.32 -17.98 3.89
N LEU A 162 -5.72 -16.72 4.00
CA LEU A 162 -7.09 -16.28 3.70
C LEU A 162 -7.28 -16.08 2.20
N PRO A 163 -8.49 -16.33 1.66
CA PRO A 163 -8.76 -16.19 0.24
C PRO A 163 -8.63 -14.73 -0.20
N SER A 164 -7.73 -14.47 -1.15
CA SER A 164 -7.59 -13.20 -1.84
C SER A 164 -6.90 -13.43 -3.18
N ARG A 165 -7.34 -12.74 -4.22
CA ARG A 165 -6.72 -12.76 -5.56
C ARG A 165 -5.72 -11.62 -5.78
N HIS A 166 -5.76 -10.61 -4.92
CA HIS A 166 -5.09 -9.32 -5.08
C HIS A 166 -4.05 -9.07 -3.97
N SER A 167 -4.00 -9.93 -2.97
CA SER A 167 -3.07 -9.84 -1.85
C SER A 167 -2.72 -11.23 -1.31
N CYS A 168 -1.63 -11.33 -0.55
CA CYS A 168 -1.35 -12.51 0.27
C CYS A 168 -1.74 -12.18 1.72
N LYS A 169 -2.92 -12.66 2.13
CA LYS A 169 -3.49 -12.38 3.44
C LYS A 169 -3.32 -13.57 4.38
N LEU A 170 -2.58 -13.37 5.46
CA LEU A 170 -2.28 -14.38 6.47
C LEU A 170 -3.05 -14.10 7.74
N GLN A 171 -3.70 -15.12 8.27
CA GLN A 171 -4.21 -15.14 9.64
C GLN A 171 -3.28 -16.01 10.49
N LEU A 172 -2.66 -15.40 11.50
CA LEU A 172 -1.74 -16.06 12.42
C LEU A 172 -2.40 -16.18 13.80
N LYS A 173 -2.69 -17.42 14.22
CA LYS A 173 -3.30 -17.71 15.52
C LYS A 173 -2.24 -18.17 16.50
N HIS A 174 -2.07 -17.41 17.58
CA HIS A 174 -1.18 -17.76 18.67
C HIS A 174 -1.84 -18.78 19.62
N ALA A 175 -1.04 -19.62 20.30
CA ALA A 175 -1.53 -20.59 21.29
C ALA A 175 -2.37 -19.96 22.42
N SER A 176 -2.18 -18.67 22.70
CA SER A 176 -2.99 -17.93 23.67
C SER A 176 -4.37 -17.50 23.15
N GLY A 177 -4.79 -17.94 21.96
CA GLY A 177 -6.04 -17.55 21.32
C GLY A 177 -6.02 -16.18 20.61
N ARG A 178 -4.91 -15.44 20.67
CA ARG A 178 -4.77 -14.13 19.99
C ARG A 178 -4.52 -14.33 18.50
N THR A 179 -5.21 -13.55 17.67
CA THR A 179 -5.07 -13.58 16.22
C THR A 179 -4.32 -12.33 15.73
N LEU A 180 -3.55 -12.49 14.66
CA LEU A 180 -2.87 -11.42 13.95
C LEU A 180 -3.15 -11.59 12.45
N ILE A 181 -3.67 -10.56 11.79
CA ILE A 181 -3.95 -10.60 10.35
C ILE A 181 -2.91 -9.72 9.64
N ILE A 182 -2.16 -10.30 8.71
CA ILE A 182 -1.17 -9.58 7.90
C ILE A 182 -1.61 -9.63 6.45
N GLU A 183 -1.70 -8.48 5.81
CA GLU A 183 -2.04 -8.37 4.39
C GLU A 183 -0.84 -7.85 3.62
N MET A 184 -0.29 -8.71 2.76
CA MET A 184 0.88 -8.40 1.94
C MET A 184 0.43 -8.08 0.51
N LEU A 185 0.67 -6.84 0.09
CA LEU A 185 0.46 -6.35 -1.26
C LEU A 185 1.79 -6.36 -2.02
N LEU A 186 1.77 -6.82 -3.25
CA LEU A 186 2.91 -6.68 -4.14
C LEU A 186 2.79 -5.33 -4.84
N GLY A 187 3.92 -4.65 -5.09
CA GLY A 187 3.87 -3.42 -5.86
C GLY A 187 5.17 -3.02 -6.50
N VAL A 188 5.11 -2.19 -7.53
CA VAL A 188 6.27 -1.59 -8.19
C VAL A 188 6.24 -0.09 -7.97
N GLN A 189 7.37 0.45 -7.50
CA GLN A 189 7.53 1.87 -7.23
C GLN A 189 7.55 2.64 -8.55
N LEU A 190 6.80 3.75 -8.61
CA LEU A 190 6.79 4.64 -9.76
C LEU A 190 8.04 5.53 -9.73
N GLY A 191 9.06 5.15 -10.49
CA GLY A 191 10.35 5.83 -10.49
C GLY A 191 10.97 5.87 -9.09
N ASN A 192 11.35 7.05 -8.64
CA ASN A 192 11.89 7.29 -7.29
C ASN A 192 10.90 8.08 -6.40
N THR A 193 9.59 7.86 -6.60
CA THR A 193 8.51 8.56 -5.87
C THR A 193 7.90 7.66 -4.79
N ASP A 194 7.03 8.22 -3.96
CA ASP A 194 6.28 7.51 -2.92
C ASP A 194 4.96 6.91 -3.43
N ILE A 195 4.79 6.83 -4.74
CA ILE A 195 3.64 6.24 -5.42
C ILE A 195 3.98 4.85 -5.93
N PHE A 196 3.06 3.91 -5.75
CA PHE A 196 3.23 2.52 -6.14
C PHE A 196 2.09 2.07 -7.05
N ALA A 197 2.41 1.23 -8.03
CA ALA A 197 1.47 0.38 -8.72
C ALA A 197 1.37 -0.93 -7.93
N CYS A 198 0.24 -1.18 -7.28
CA CYS A 198 0.01 -2.27 -6.33
C CYS A 198 -0.98 -3.31 -6.87
N SER A 199 -0.89 -4.53 -6.34
CA SER A 199 -1.79 -5.65 -6.69
C SER A 199 -3.22 -5.51 -6.15
N GLN A 200 -3.49 -4.44 -5.39
CA GLN A 200 -4.76 -4.20 -4.69
C GLN A 200 -5.95 -4.20 -5.65
N ASP A 201 -7.08 -4.69 -5.17
CA ASP A 201 -8.35 -4.66 -5.89
C ASP A 201 -8.94 -3.24 -5.87
N THR A 202 -9.25 -2.70 -7.04
CA THR A 202 -9.90 -1.40 -7.25
C THR A 202 -11.42 -1.50 -7.21
N GLY A 203 -11.99 -2.69 -7.07
CA GLY A 203 -13.44 -2.90 -6.91
C GLY A 203 -14.26 -2.67 -8.18
N ALA A 204 -13.65 -2.43 -9.35
CA ALA A 204 -14.38 -2.31 -10.61
C ALA A 204 -14.55 -3.66 -11.30
N THR A 205 -15.72 -3.82 -11.92
CA THR A 205 -16.34 -5.12 -12.24
C THR A 205 -15.62 -5.94 -13.32
N VAL A 206 -14.71 -5.34 -14.11
CA VAL A 206 -13.88 -6.05 -15.11
C VAL A 206 -12.54 -5.33 -15.32
N HIS A 207 -11.51 -5.67 -14.54
CA HIS A 207 -10.13 -5.27 -14.85
C HIS A 207 -9.38 -6.41 -15.56
N ALA A 208 -8.52 -6.06 -16.51
CA ALA A 208 -7.56 -7.01 -17.06
C ALA A 208 -6.62 -7.49 -15.94
N SER A 209 -6.22 -8.76 -15.96
CA SER A 209 -5.31 -9.33 -14.95
C SER A 209 -3.93 -8.65 -14.89
N THR A 210 -3.60 -7.82 -15.89
CA THR A 210 -2.35 -7.05 -15.98
C THR A 210 -2.48 -5.61 -15.46
N THR A 211 -3.64 -5.23 -14.93
CA THR A 211 -3.90 -3.92 -14.34
C THR A 211 -3.46 -3.86 -12.88
N TRP A 212 -2.61 -2.90 -12.55
CA TRP A 212 -2.10 -2.61 -11.20
C TRP A 212 -2.68 -1.29 -10.70
N ALA A 213 -3.24 -1.30 -9.50
CA ALA A 213 -3.87 -0.14 -8.89
C ALA A 213 -2.83 0.90 -8.44
N MET A 214 -3.09 2.19 -8.67
CA MET A 214 -2.27 3.24 -8.07
C MET A 214 -2.53 3.32 -6.55
N SER A 215 -1.46 3.46 -5.76
CA SER A 215 -1.53 3.60 -4.31
C SER A 215 -0.69 4.78 -3.81
N CYS A 216 -1.33 5.64 -3.02
CA CYS A 216 -0.70 6.71 -2.25
C CYS A 216 -0.32 6.29 -0.82
N ALA A 217 -0.53 5.03 -0.44
CA ALA A 217 -0.43 4.60 0.95
C ALA A 217 0.96 4.81 1.58
N VAL A 218 2.03 4.75 0.78
CA VAL A 218 3.40 5.04 1.27
C VAL A 218 3.59 6.54 1.53
N ALA A 219 3.07 7.40 0.66
CA ALA A 219 3.06 8.85 0.86
C ALA A 219 2.24 9.23 2.11
N GLU A 220 1.05 8.65 2.28
CA GLU A 220 0.21 8.86 3.46
C GLU A 220 0.89 8.38 4.75
N MET A 221 1.50 7.19 4.74
CA MET A 221 2.27 6.70 5.89
C MET A 221 3.41 7.65 6.24
N LYS A 222 4.13 8.17 5.24
CA LYS A 222 5.18 9.18 5.45
C LYS A 222 4.62 10.47 6.06
N MET A 223 3.43 10.92 5.65
CA MET A 223 2.78 12.09 6.25
C MET A 223 2.60 11.92 7.76
N PHE A 224 1.99 10.81 8.20
CA PHE A 224 1.83 10.52 9.63
C PHE A 224 3.18 10.38 10.35
N ARG A 225 4.17 9.76 9.70
CA ARG A 225 5.51 9.60 10.28
C ARG A 225 6.25 10.93 10.46
N ILE A 226 6.12 11.84 9.50
CA ILE A 226 6.70 13.18 9.57
C ILE A 226 6.00 13.98 10.68
N ALA A 227 4.67 14.01 10.69
CA ALA A 227 3.90 14.68 11.73
C ALA A 227 4.25 14.17 13.13
N THR A 228 4.26 12.86 13.34
CA THR A 228 4.56 12.23 14.65
C THR A 228 5.95 12.62 15.18
N ARG A 229 6.93 12.87 14.29
CA ARG A 229 8.29 13.28 14.68
C ARG A 229 8.39 14.74 15.10
N GLN A 230 7.45 15.56 14.68
CA GLN A 230 7.51 17.02 14.84
C GLN A 230 6.49 17.57 15.84
N VAL A 231 5.40 16.85 16.08
CA VAL A 231 4.43 17.20 17.14
C VAL A 231 5.05 17.09 18.54
N PRO A 232 4.53 17.85 19.53
CA PRO A 232 4.99 17.76 20.92
C PRO A 232 4.84 16.35 21.50
N HIS A 233 5.70 16.03 22.47
CA HIS A 233 5.55 14.81 23.27
C HIS A 233 4.19 14.78 23.97
N GLY A 234 3.52 13.62 23.90
CA GLY A 234 2.17 13.47 24.45
C GLY A 234 1.08 14.22 23.67
N SER A 235 1.34 14.61 22.41
CA SER A 235 0.34 15.17 21.50
C SER A 235 -0.92 14.31 21.36
N CYS A 236 -2.03 14.96 21.04
CA CYS A 236 -3.34 14.34 20.99
C CYS A 236 -3.77 13.87 19.59
N HIS A 237 -2.99 14.20 18.55
CA HIS A 237 -3.36 14.00 17.15
C HIS A 237 -3.85 12.56 16.82
N LEU A 238 -3.10 11.52 17.15
CA LEU A 238 -3.54 10.13 16.91
C LEU A 238 -4.74 9.72 17.76
N ILE A 239 -4.86 10.26 18.98
CA ILE A 239 -6.01 9.98 19.86
C ILE A 239 -7.28 10.62 19.28
N CYS A 240 -7.18 11.85 18.76
CA CYS A 240 -8.28 12.52 18.07
C CYS A 240 -8.73 11.70 16.85
N LEU A 241 -7.79 11.29 15.99
CA LEU A 241 -8.14 10.47 14.82
C LEU A 241 -8.77 9.13 15.23
N TYR A 242 -8.20 8.45 16.22
CA TYR A 242 -8.76 7.20 16.76
C TYR A 242 -10.22 7.38 17.22
N ILE A 243 -10.52 8.44 17.98
CA ILE A 243 -11.88 8.74 18.42
C ILE A 243 -12.80 9.04 17.22
N CYS A 244 -12.36 9.87 16.27
CA CYS A 244 -13.16 10.16 15.08
C CYS A 244 -13.47 8.89 14.26
N THR A 245 -12.52 7.96 14.13
CA THR A 245 -12.77 6.70 13.44
C THR A 245 -13.75 5.79 14.18
N HIS A 246 -13.86 5.92 15.50
CA HIS A 246 -14.86 5.23 16.30
C HIS A 246 -16.24 5.87 16.20
N ILE A 247 -16.31 7.21 16.18
CA ILE A 247 -17.56 7.96 16.02
C ILE A 247 -18.25 7.57 14.70
N VAL A 248 -17.48 7.45 13.62
CA VAL A 248 -18.03 7.12 12.29
C VAL A 248 -18.18 5.63 12.02
N ARG A 249 -17.96 4.75 13.00
CA ARG A 249 -17.94 3.30 12.75
C ARG A 249 -19.28 2.76 12.25
N ASP A 250 -20.35 3.20 12.89
CA ASP A 250 -21.71 2.70 12.65
C ASP A 250 -22.47 3.63 11.68
N THR A 251 -21.72 4.31 10.81
CA THR A 251 -22.19 5.28 9.82
C THR A 251 -21.74 4.89 8.42
N ASP A 252 -22.28 5.55 7.39
CA ASP A 252 -21.82 5.39 6.01
C ASP A 252 -20.49 6.10 5.72
N PHE A 253 -19.94 6.84 6.68
CA PHE A 253 -18.64 7.50 6.52
C PHE A 253 -17.46 6.53 6.70
N SER A 254 -16.53 6.54 5.74
CA SER A 254 -15.34 5.70 5.84
C SER A 254 -14.28 6.26 6.80
N THR A 255 -13.56 5.37 7.47
CA THR A 255 -12.38 5.74 8.28
C THR A 255 -11.28 6.40 7.43
N TYR A 256 -11.25 6.13 6.12
CA TYR A 256 -10.36 6.79 5.17
C TYR A 256 -10.69 8.28 4.95
N MET A 257 -11.97 8.67 5.05
CA MET A 257 -12.34 10.09 5.05
C MET A 257 -11.78 10.80 6.28
N MET A 258 -11.91 10.20 7.48
CA MET A 258 -11.34 10.75 8.71
C MET A 258 -9.81 10.87 8.64
N LYS A 259 -9.15 9.85 8.09
CA LYS A 259 -7.70 9.89 7.80
C LYS A 259 -7.36 11.07 6.89
N THR A 260 -8.13 11.28 5.83
CA THR A 260 -7.89 12.37 4.86
C THR A 260 -8.08 13.75 5.47
N VAL A 261 -9.16 13.95 6.24
CA VAL A 261 -9.39 15.17 7.03
C VAL A 261 -8.21 15.44 7.97
N MET A 262 -7.76 14.40 8.68
CA MET A 262 -6.64 14.51 9.60
C MET A 262 -5.34 14.93 8.90
N MET A 263 -5.03 14.36 7.73
CA MET A 263 -3.85 14.74 6.96
C MET A 263 -3.90 16.22 6.54
N HIS A 264 -5.05 16.70 6.07
CA HIS A 264 -5.24 18.13 5.73
C HIS A 264 -5.07 19.04 6.93
N LEU A 265 -5.59 18.68 8.10
CA LEU A 265 -5.44 19.47 9.32
C LEU A 265 -4.00 19.44 9.85
N LEU A 266 -3.32 18.29 9.81
CA LEU A 266 -1.91 18.19 10.19
C LEU A 266 -1.00 19.02 9.27
N ALA A 267 -1.36 19.17 8.00
CA ALA A 267 -0.60 19.95 7.03
C ALA A 267 -0.86 21.47 7.12
N SER A 268 -2.05 21.88 7.56
CA SER A 268 -2.46 23.29 7.63
C SER A 268 -2.39 23.91 9.03
N THR A 269 -2.32 23.09 10.08
CA THR A 269 -2.27 23.55 11.49
C THR A 269 -0.85 23.43 12.03
N PRO A 270 -0.31 24.46 12.71
CA PRO A 270 1.01 24.36 13.34
C PRO A 270 1.11 23.14 14.25
N LEU A 271 2.17 22.33 14.11
CA LEU A 271 2.27 21.06 14.81
C LEU A 271 2.34 21.19 16.34
N SER A 272 2.75 22.35 16.86
CA SER A 272 2.72 22.71 18.29
C SER A 272 1.31 22.73 18.88
N GLU A 273 0.30 22.99 18.05
CA GLU A 273 -1.12 23.12 18.46
C GLU A 273 -1.80 21.79 18.76
N TRP A 274 -1.15 20.66 18.45
CA TRP A 274 -1.62 19.30 18.72
C TRP A 274 -1.22 18.81 20.12
N CYS A 275 -0.82 19.72 21.01
CA CYS A 275 -0.50 19.39 22.40
C CYS A 275 -1.74 18.90 23.16
N LYS A 276 -1.52 18.17 24.26
CA LYS A 276 -2.59 17.52 25.04
C LYS A 276 -3.65 18.51 25.57
N SER A 277 -3.26 19.74 25.91
CA SER A 277 -4.20 20.75 26.43
C SER A 277 -5.25 21.18 25.41
N ASN A 278 -4.96 21.01 24.12
CA ASN A 278 -5.85 21.42 23.03
C ASN A 278 -6.73 20.27 22.51
N PHE A 279 -6.74 19.12 23.20
CA PHE A 279 -7.42 17.89 22.73
C PHE A 279 -8.87 18.11 22.28
N LEU A 280 -9.71 18.77 23.09
CA LEU A 280 -11.11 19.00 22.75
C LEU A 280 -11.27 19.96 21.57
N PHE A 281 -10.43 21.01 21.50
CA PHE A 281 -10.43 21.94 20.37
C PHE A 281 -10.04 21.23 19.08
N ARG A 282 -9.03 20.34 19.11
CA ARG A 282 -8.60 19.59 17.92
C ARG A 282 -9.63 18.56 17.48
N LEU A 283 -10.34 17.92 18.42
CA LEU A 283 -11.45 17.04 18.08
C LEU A 283 -12.58 17.82 17.37
N ASP A 284 -12.94 18.98 17.90
CA ASP A 284 -13.94 19.86 17.32
C ASP A 284 -13.49 20.42 15.94
N ASP A 285 -12.21 20.79 15.78
CA ASP A 285 -11.66 21.21 14.49
C ASP A 285 -11.79 20.12 13.42
N ILE A 286 -11.55 18.85 13.78
CA ILE A 286 -11.73 17.71 12.87
C ILE A 286 -13.18 17.60 12.44
N MET A 287 -14.12 17.61 13.39
CA MET A 287 -15.55 17.48 13.08
C MET A 287 -16.07 18.69 12.29
N ARG A 288 -15.66 19.92 12.63
CA ARG A 288 -15.98 21.13 11.87
C ARG A 288 -15.41 21.11 10.46
N TYR A 289 -14.17 20.63 10.28
CA TYR A 289 -13.59 20.49 8.95
C TYR A 289 -14.37 19.46 8.13
N PHE A 290 -14.68 18.29 8.70
CA PHE A 290 -15.45 17.26 8.01
C PHE A 290 -16.85 17.74 7.63
N ARG A 291 -17.55 18.44 8.54
CA ARG A 291 -18.84 19.08 8.25
C ARG A 291 -18.76 20.02 7.05
N ARG A 292 -17.74 20.89 6.99
CA ARG A 292 -17.55 21.80 5.85
C ARG A 292 -17.32 21.04 4.55
N CYS A 293 -16.60 19.91 4.58
CA CYS A 293 -16.44 19.03 3.43
C CYS A 293 -17.78 18.44 2.97
N LEU A 294 -18.64 18.00 3.90
CA LEU A 294 -19.98 17.50 3.57
C LEU A 294 -20.86 18.61 2.98
N GLU A 295 -20.89 19.79 3.60
CA GLU A 295 -21.64 20.96 3.10
C GLU A 295 -21.18 21.36 1.68
N ALA A 296 -19.87 21.33 1.43
CA ALA A 296 -19.27 21.61 0.13
C ALA A 296 -19.30 20.43 -0.86
N LYS A 297 -19.74 19.23 -0.42
CA LYS A 297 -19.70 17.98 -1.19
C LYS A 297 -18.31 17.65 -1.73
N CYS A 298 -17.28 18.04 -0.99
CA CYS A 298 -15.91 18.01 -1.45
C CYS A 298 -14.94 17.67 -0.32
N LEU A 299 -14.27 16.51 -0.46
CA LEU A 299 -13.10 16.14 0.31
C LEU A 299 -12.03 15.68 -0.68
N SER A 300 -11.12 16.59 -1.03
CA SER A 300 -10.02 16.31 -1.96
C SER A 300 -9.02 15.32 -1.35
N HIS A 301 -8.61 14.33 -2.14
CA HIS A 301 -7.54 13.40 -1.77
C HIS A 301 -6.25 14.17 -1.42
N PHE A 302 -5.59 13.81 -0.32
CA PHE A 302 -4.50 14.60 0.25
C PHE A 302 -3.28 14.78 -0.67
N CYS A 303 -2.90 13.76 -1.42
CA CYS A 303 -1.68 13.79 -2.25
C CYS A 303 -1.81 14.58 -3.58
N TYR A 304 -3.01 15.03 -3.97
CA TYR A 304 -3.23 15.67 -5.27
C TYR A 304 -3.51 17.15 -5.12
N GLY A 305 -2.89 17.99 -5.96
CA GLY A 305 -3.13 19.43 -6.02
C GLY A 305 -2.91 20.18 -4.69
N ASN A 306 -2.25 19.55 -3.72
CA ASN A 306 -2.10 20.08 -2.37
C ASN A 306 -0.68 20.60 -2.16
N GLU A 307 -0.56 21.91 -2.04
CA GLU A 307 0.73 22.59 -1.83
C GLU A 307 1.30 22.35 -0.43
N ASN A 308 0.48 21.88 0.53
CA ASN A 308 0.89 21.63 1.90
C ASN A 308 1.46 20.21 2.14
N VAL A 309 1.67 19.43 1.08
CA VAL A 309 2.34 18.12 1.21
C VAL A 309 3.79 18.36 1.68
N PRO A 310 4.22 17.76 2.80
CA PRO A 310 5.57 17.98 3.33
C PRO A 310 6.68 17.56 2.36
N GLU A 311 7.81 18.30 2.38
CA GLU A 311 8.97 18.06 1.49
C GLU A 311 9.56 16.65 1.57
N GLY A 312 9.34 15.92 2.67
CA GLY A 312 9.79 14.53 2.83
C GLY A 312 9.01 13.49 2.02
N ILE A 313 7.93 13.91 1.35
CA ILE A 313 7.07 13.08 0.50
C ILE A 313 7.35 13.44 -0.97
N VAL A 314 7.82 12.46 -1.73
CA VAL A 314 8.18 12.63 -3.14
C VAL A 314 7.01 12.16 -4.00
N LEU A 315 6.33 13.10 -4.66
CA LEU A 315 5.23 12.81 -5.57
C LEU A 315 5.65 13.07 -7.03
N PRO A 316 5.10 12.32 -8.01
CA PRO A 316 5.25 12.65 -9.41
C PRO A 316 4.76 14.08 -9.72
N PRO A 317 5.38 14.81 -10.66
CA PRO A 317 4.97 16.19 -10.99
C PRO A 317 3.48 16.32 -11.32
N GLU A 318 2.92 15.31 -11.99
CA GLU A 318 1.53 15.28 -12.44
C GLU A 318 0.53 15.32 -11.27
N PHE A 319 0.95 14.92 -10.06
CA PHE A 319 0.09 14.98 -8.87
C PHE A 319 -0.16 16.43 -8.42
N ARG A 320 0.81 17.33 -8.64
CA ARG A 320 0.67 18.75 -8.30
C ARG A 320 -0.27 19.47 -9.26
N GLU A 321 -0.24 19.09 -10.53
CA GLU A 321 -1.00 19.75 -11.60
C GLU A 321 -2.40 19.16 -11.81
N SER A 322 -2.64 17.91 -11.38
CA SER A 322 -3.92 17.25 -11.59
C SER A 322 -5.01 17.67 -10.62
N GLN A 323 -6.24 17.71 -11.10
CA GLN A 323 -7.43 17.89 -10.25
C GLN A 323 -7.50 16.77 -9.20
N PRO A 324 -7.63 17.10 -7.90
CA PRO A 324 -7.66 16.09 -6.86
C PRO A 324 -8.93 15.24 -6.94
N PRO A 325 -8.81 13.90 -6.88
CA PRO A 325 -9.96 13.02 -6.69
C PRO A 325 -10.78 13.46 -5.47
N ASN A 326 -12.10 13.59 -5.65
CA ASN A 326 -13.02 13.97 -4.58
C ASN A 326 -13.60 12.70 -3.94
N LEU A 327 -13.28 12.47 -2.66
CA LEU A 327 -13.80 11.32 -1.90
C LEU A 327 -15.31 11.40 -1.67
N LEU A 328 -15.90 12.59 -1.80
CA LEU A 328 -17.35 12.84 -1.66
C LEU A 328 -18.04 13.06 -3.01
N GLN A 329 -17.44 12.58 -4.11
CA GLN A 329 -17.99 12.79 -5.47
C GLN A 329 -19.42 12.25 -5.61
N HIS A 330 -19.76 11.14 -4.95
CA HIS A 330 -21.11 10.57 -4.96
C HIS A 330 -22.17 11.55 -4.42
N LEU A 331 -21.84 12.39 -3.43
CA LEU A 331 -22.75 13.41 -2.87
C LEU A 331 -22.99 14.60 -3.82
N GLN A 332 -22.14 14.78 -4.84
CA GLN A 332 -22.37 15.78 -5.90
C GLN A 332 -23.45 15.31 -6.87
N GLN A 333 -23.57 14.00 -7.07
CA GLN A 333 -24.46 13.40 -8.05
C GLN A 333 -25.82 13.02 -7.44
N ASP A 334 -25.85 12.74 -6.14
CA ASP A 334 -27.03 12.31 -5.41
C ASP A 334 -27.39 13.30 -4.28
N ALA A 335 -28.54 13.96 -4.42
CA ALA A 335 -29.04 14.94 -3.46
C ALA A 335 -29.65 14.30 -2.20
N ASP A 336 -30.20 13.09 -2.33
CA ASP A 336 -30.78 12.36 -1.21
C ASP A 336 -29.65 11.81 -0.34
N ALA A 337 -28.63 11.19 -0.95
CA ALA A 337 -27.42 10.76 -0.24
C ALA A 337 -26.71 11.94 0.46
N HIS A 338 -26.70 13.12 -0.15
CA HIS A 338 -26.15 14.33 0.50
C HIS A 338 -26.96 14.76 1.72
N THR A 339 -28.28 14.73 1.62
CA THR A 339 -29.17 15.08 2.73
C THR A 339 -29.05 14.08 3.87
N GLU A 340 -29.01 12.78 3.55
CA GLU A 340 -28.80 11.69 4.50
C GLU A 340 -27.45 11.83 5.22
N ALA A 341 -26.36 12.04 4.49
CA ALA A 341 -25.04 12.28 5.09
C ALA A 341 -25.04 13.49 6.04
N LEU A 342 -25.74 14.58 5.70
CA LEU A 342 -25.85 15.74 6.61
C LEU A 342 -26.73 15.48 7.84
N LEU A 343 -27.72 14.60 7.74
CA LEU A 343 -28.53 14.18 8.88
C LEU A 343 -27.73 13.24 9.78
N GLU A 344 -27.09 12.23 9.20
CA GLU A 344 -26.22 11.30 9.90
C GLU A 344 -25.10 12.02 10.66
N PHE A 345 -24.46 13.02 10.04
CA PHE A 345 -23.43 13.83 10.71
C PHE A 345 -23.97 14.61 11.93
N LYS A 346 -25.25 15.04 11.93
CA LYS A 346 -25.83 15.78 13.07
C LYS A 346 -26.08 14.90 14.30
N GLU A 347 -26.17 13.59 14.10
CA GLU A 347 -26.38 12.60 15.17
C GLU A 347 -25.05 12.16 15.83
N LEU A 348 -23.90 12.61 15.30
CA LEU A 348 -22.55 12.42 15.87
C LEU A 348 -22.25 13.45 16.95
#